data_AF-A0A7R9X465-F1
#
_entry.id   AF-A0A7R9X465-F1
#
_cell.length_a   1.000
_cell.length_b   1.000
_cell.length_c   1.000
_cell.angle_alpha   90.00
_cell.angle_beta   90.00
_cell.angle_gamma   90.00
#
_symmetry.space_group_name_H-M   'P 1'
#
loop_
_entity.id
_entity.type
_entity.pdbx_description
1 polymer ?
#
loop_
_entity_poly.entity_id
_entity_poly.type
_entity_poly.pdbx_seq_one_letter_code
_entity_poly.pdbx_strand_id
1 'polypeptide(L)'
;SAKYNKLPPYIINLIKMKKRSRRDYCHTWTPENRQQIQLLKRLIQREIRDWKQEQWRNTLLTSNETNRFSILKSPRKEKVAPLTPITWNGRKYWSEEEQSVAMAEFLLDHF
;
A
#
# COMPACT_ATOMS: atom_id res chain seq x y z
N SER A 1 27.65 5.26 9.53
CA SER A 1 26.92 4.51 10.57
C SER A 1 25.47 4.34 10.12
N ALA A 2 25.13 3.14 9.68
CA ALA A 2 23.88 2.79 9.02
C ALA A 2 22.70 2.75 10.01
N LYS A 3 22.17 3.92 10.40
CA LYS A 3 20.91 4.07 11.18
C LYS A 3 19.69 3.70 10.32
N TYR A 4 19.70 2.56 9.65
CA TYR A 4 18.51 2.07 8.96
C TYR A 4 17.53 1.53 10.01
N ASN A 5 16.54 2.35 10.37
CA ASN A 5 15.13 1.97 10.46
C ASN A 5 14.87 0.50 10.82
N LYS A 6 15.22 0.09 12.05
CA LYS A 6 14.80 -1.21 12.57
C LYS A 6 13.28 -1.18 12.71
N LEU A 7 12.60 -2.13 12.07
CA LEU A 7 11.17 -2.32 12.29
C LEU A 7 10.92 -2.51 13.79
N PRO A 8 9.80 -2.00 14.33
CA PRO A 8 9.41 -2.26 15.70
C PRO A 8 9.41 -3.76 16.02
N PRO A 9 9.83 -4.17 17.24
CA PRO A 9 9.88 -5.57 17.64
C PRO A 9 8.55 -6.32 17.44
N TYR A 10 7.42 -5.64 17.62
CA TYR A 10 6.10 -6.24 17.43
C TYR A 10 5.83 -6.63 15.96
N ILE A 11 6.25 -5.80 14.98
CA ILE A 11 6.16 -6.13 13.54
C ILE A 11 7.06 -7.32 13.21
N ILE A 12 8.26 -7.36 13.81
CA ILE A 12 9.19 -8.49 13.64
C ILE A 12 8.55 -9.79 14.15
N ASN A 13 7.84 -9.74 15.27
CA ASN A 13 7.13 -10.91 15.80
C ASN A 13 6.01 -11.39 14.87
N LEU A 14 5.24 -10.48 14.27
CA LEU A 14 4.23 -10.85 13.26
C LEU A 14 4.86 -11.54 12.03
N ILE A 15 6.01 -11.06 11.56
CA ILE A 15 6.76 -11.69 10.46
C ILE A 15 7.21 -13.10 10.87
N LYS A 16 7.73 -13.27 12.09
CA LYS A 16 8.13 -14.58 12.62
C LYS A 16 6.93 -15.52 12.69
N MET A 17 5.78 -15.07 13.18
CA MET A 17 4.55 -15.87 13.23
C MET A 17 4.12 -16.32 11.84
N LYS A 18 4.11 -15.41 10.85
CA LYS A 18 3.76 -15.75 9.46
C LYS A 18 4.68 -16.82 8.87
N LYS A 19 5.97 -16.76 9.18
CA LYS A 19 6.94 -17.78 8.76
C LYS A 19 6.67 -19.13 9.42
N ARG A 20 6.25 -19.16 10.69
CA ARG A 20 5.85 -20.41 11.37
C ARG A 20 4.63 -21.02 10.67
N SER A 21 3.53 -20.27 10.54
CA SER A 21 2.33 -20.75 9.84
C SER A 21 2.61 -21.20 8.40
N ARG A 22 3.57 -20.56 7.70
CA ARG A 22 3.99 -21.02 6.36
C ARG A 22 4.71 -22.36 6.38
N ARG A 23 5.59 -22.60 7.35
CA ARG A 23 6.22 -23.91 7.53
C ARG A 23 5.16 -24.95 7.86
N ASP A 24 4.28 -24.66 8.81
CA ASP A 24 3.22 -25.58 9.25
C ASP A 24 2.26 -25.90 8.09
N TYR A 25 1.90 -24.91 7.28
CA TYR A 25 1.11 -25.10 6.05
C TYR A 25 1.79 -26.02 5.03
N CYS A 26 3.10 -25.87 4.81
CA CYS A 26 3.83 -26.74 3.87
C CYS A 26 3.85 -28.20 4.34
N HIS A 27 3.81 -28.44 5.65
CA HIS A 27 3.81 -29.79 6.22
C HIS A 27 2.42 -30.43 6.27
N THR A 28 1.38 -29.64 6.56
CA THR A 28 0.04 -30.17 6.88
C THR A 28 -1.03 -29.83 5.84
N TRP A 29 -0.78 -28.85 4.95
CA TRP A 29 -1.69 -28.34 3.93
C TRP A 29 -3.09 -27.92 4.45
N THR A 30 -3.20 -27.62 5.75
CA THR A 30 -4.46 -27.24 6.38
C THR A 30 -4.95 -25.85 5.91
N PRO A 31 -6.26 -25.68 5.65
CA PRO A 31 -6.83 -24.40 5.25
C PRO A 31 -6.71 -23.31 6.33
N GLU A 32 -6.68 -23.68 7.61
CA GLU A 32 -6.50 -22.76 8.75
C GLU A 32 -5.16 -22.01 8.67
N ASN A 33 -4.07 -22.74 8.45
CA ASN A 33 -2.75 -22.14 8.27
C ASN A 33 -2.71 -21.20 7.06
N ARG A 34 -3.44 -21.51 5.97
CA ARG A 34 -3.56 -20.61 4.81
C ARG A 34 -4.26 -19.30 5.16
N GLN A 35 -5.37 -19.37 5.90
CA GLN A 35 -6.10 -18.19 6.37
C GLN A 35 -5.24 -17.35 7.32
N GLN A 36 -4.55 -18.00 8.25
CA GLN A 36 -3.65 -17.33 9.20
C GLN A 36 -2.50 -16.61 8.49
N ILE A 37 -1.89 -17.21 7.45
CA ILE A 37 -0.85 -16.56 6.65
C ILE A 37 -1.38 -15.30 5.95
N GLN A 38 -2.60 -15.35 5.41
CA GLN A 38 -3.22 -14.19 4.76
C GLN A 38 -3.53 -13.08 5.75
N LEU A 39 -4.09 -13.44 6.91
CA LEU A 39 -4.36 -12.49 8.00
C LEU A 39 -3.07 -11.81 8.45
N LEU A 40 -2.02 -12.59 8.74
CA LEU A 40 -0.72 -12.06 9.14
C LEU A 40 -0.08 -11.20 8.04
N LYS A 41 -0.26 -11.56 6.75
CA LYS A 41 0.20 -10.72 5.63
C LYS A 41 -0.47 -9.34 5.66
N ARG A 42 -1.79 -9.27 5.83
CA ARG A 42 -2.55 -8.02 5.88
C ARG A 42 -2.16 -7.18 7.10
N LEU A 43 -2.04 -7.80 8.28
CA LEU A 43 -1.61 -7.13 9.51
C LEU A 43 -0.20 -6.55 9.36
N ILE A 44 0.77 -7.32 8.88
CA ILE A 44 2.15 -6.82 8.69
C ILE A 44 2.17 -5.62 7.74
N GLN A 45 1.41 -5.67 6.63
CA GLN A 45 1.34 -4.56 5.68
C GLN A 45 0.74 -3.30 6.30
N ARG A 46 -0.34 -3.44 7.08
CA ARG A 46 -0.97 -2.35 7.83
C ARG A 46 0.02 -1.75 8.82
N GLU A 47 0.61 -2.56 9.69
CA GLU A 47 1.52 -2.08 10.74
C GLU A 47 2.76 -1.37 10.16
N ILE A 48 3.33 -1.88 9.05
CA ILE A 48 4.46 -1.22 8.39
C ILE A 48 4.05 0.14 7.83
N ARG A 49 2.86 0.23 7.23
CA ARG A 49 2.35 1.50 6.68
C ARG A 49 2.11 2.50 7.80
N ASP A 50 1.40 2.08 8.83
CA ASP A 50 1.02 2.94 9.95
C ASP A 50 2.29 3.42 10.71
N TRP A 51 3.26 2.53 10.95
CA TRP A 51 4.56 2.89 11.52
C TRP A 51 5.35 3.87 10.64
N LYS A 52 5.41 3.64 9.32
CA LYS A 52 6.09 4.58 8.41
C LYS A 52 5.44 5.96 8.42
N GLN A 53 4.12 6.00 8.47
CA GLN A 53 3.36 7.25 8.55
C GLN A 53 3.64 8.00 9.85
N GLU A 54 3.75 7.27 10.97
CA GLU A 54 4.11 7.85 12.27
C GLU A 54 5.54 8.36 12.30
N GLN A 55 6.51 7.61 11.76
CA GLN A 55 7.90 8.09 11.61
C GLN A 55 7.97 9.35 10.74
N TRP A 56 7.20 9.40 9.65
CA TRP A 56 7.13 10.57 8.78
C TRP A 56 6.51 11.78 9.48
N ARG A 57 5.40 11.60 10.22
CA ARG A 57 4.78 12.64 11.05
C ARG A 57 5.75 13.17 12.10
N ASN A 58 6.43 12.28 12.81
CA ASN A 58 7.43 12.67 13.82
C ASN A 58 8.57 13.48 13.20
N THR A 59 9.08 13.04 12.03
CA THR A 59 10.12 13.74 11.28
C THR A 59 9.68 15.17 10.91
N LEU A 60 8.43 15.35 10.46
CA LEU A 60 7.88 16.67 10.15
C LEU A 60 7.75 17.57 11.38
N LEU A 61 7.22 17.01 12.48
CA LEU A 61 7.05 17.75 13.74
C LEU A 61 8.40 18.23 14.29
N THR A 62 9.44 17.40 14.24
CA THR A 62 10.79 17.73 14.72
C THR A 62 11.64 18.54 13.75
N SER A 63 11.18 18.77 12.52
CA SER A 63 11.92 19.57 11.54
C SER A 63 11.61 21.06 11.67
N ASN A 64 12.64 21.91 11.69
CA ASN A 64 12.51 23.37 11.63
C ASN A 64 11.73 23.80 10.38
N GLU A 65 11.04 24.94 10.45
CA GLU A 65 10.10 25.42 9.41
C GLU A 65 10.69 25.44 7.99
N THR A 66 11.96 25.80 7.84
CA THR A 66 12.67 25.83 6.54
C THR A 66 12.87 24.43 5.94
N ASN A 67 13.04 23.40 6.77
CA ASN A 67 13.21 22.01 6.33
C ASN A 67 11.88 21.31 6.06
N ARG A 68 10.77 21.73 6.68
CA ARG A 68 9.44 21.14 6.47
C ARG A 68 9.01 21.18 5.00
N PHE A 69 9.23 22.31 4.31
CA PHE A 69 8.89 22.45 2.89
C PHE A 69 9.75 21.56 1.97
N SER A 70 11.01 21.34 2.30
CA SER A 70 11.89 20.43 1.56
C SER A 70 11.48 18.96 1.72
N ILE A 71 11.01 18.57 2.91
CA ILE A 71 10.52 17.23 3.24
C ILE A 71 9.16 16.97 2.59
N LEU A 72 8.28 17.97 2.54
CA LEU A 72 6.98 17.92 1.85
C LEU A 72 7.13 17.80 0.33
N LYS A 73 8.13 18.48 -0.25
CA LYS A 73 8.47 18.40 -1.69
C LYS A 73 9.27 17.16 -2.05
N SER A 74 9.79 16.39 -1.10
CA SER A 74 10.39 15.10 -1.38
C SER A 74 9.30 14.23 -2.01
N PRO A 75 9.40 13.91 -3.31
CA PRO A 75 8.31 13.27 -4.01
C PRO A 75 8.04 11.96 -3.30
N ARG A 76 6.86 11.84 -2.71
CA ARG A 76 6.34 10.55 -2.28
C ARG A 76 6.45 9.66 -3.51
N LYS A 77 7.44 8.77 -3.54
CA LYS A 77 7.54 7.69 -4.52
C LYS A 77 6.42 6.66 -4.27
N GLU A 78 5.22 7.12 -3.90
CA GLU A 78 4.01 6.42 -4.25
C GLU A 78 4.01 6.48 -5.78
N LYS A 79 4.48 5.40 -6.39
CA LYS A 79 4.21 5.14 -7.80
C LYS A 79 2.70 5.35 -7.93
N VAL A 80 2.30 6.47 -8.53
CA VAL A 80 0.92 6.66 -8.98
C VAL A 80 0.63 5.38 -9.75
N ALA A 81 -0.26 4.55 -9.22
CA ALA A 81 -0.61 3.32 -9.88
C ALA A 81 -1.11 3.74 -11.27
N PRO A 82 -0.58 3.14 -12.35
CA PRO A 82 -1.08 3.47 -13.68
C PRO A 82 -2.60 3.30 -13.66
N LEU A 83 -3.31 4.32 -14.12
CA LEU A 83 -4.76 4.31 -14.18
C LEU A 83 -5.19 3.04 -14.91
N THR A 84 -6.08 2.27 -14.29
CA THR A 84 -6.65 1.10 -14.95
C THR A 84 -7.57 1.60 -16.06
N PRO A 85 -7.50 1.05 -17.28
CA PRO A 85 -8.37 1.47 -18.36
C PRO A 85 -9.83 1.16 -18.05
N ILE A 86 -10.74 2.05 -18.44
CA ILE A 86 -12.18 1.74 -18.44
C ILE A 86 -12.56 1.16 -19.81
N THR A 87 -13.59 0.33 -19.85
CA THR A 87 -14.11 -0.25 -21.09
C THR A 87 -15.53 0.23 -21.30
N TRP A 88 -15.77 0.88 -22.43
CA TRP A 88 -17.09 1.37 -22.85
C TRP A 88 -17.26 1.10 -24.36
N ASN A 89 -18.45 0.65 -24.80
CA ASN A 89 -18.71 0.29 -26.20
C ASN A 89 -17.66 -0.64 -26.85
N GLY A 90 -17.15 -1.61 -26.09
CA GLY A 90 -16.13 -2.56 -26.55
C GLY A 90 -14.73 -1.98 -26.76
N ARG A 91 -14.51 -0.69 -26.47
CA ARG A 91 -13.20 -0.01 -26.55
C ARG A 91 -12.63 0.23 -25.16
N LYS A 92 -11.29 0.17 -25.06
CA LYS A 92 -10.55 0.46 -23.83
C LYS A 92 -9.96 1.85 -23.90
N TYR A 93 -10.20 2.65 -22.86
CA TYR A 93 -9.78 4.04 -22.74
C TYR A 93 -8.69 4.15 -21.67
N TRP A 94 -7.52 4.67 -22.04
CA TRP A 94 -6.29 4.56 -21.23
C TRP A 94 -5.84 5.88 -20.62
N SER A 95 -6.20 7.02 -21.23
CA SER A 95 -5.88 8.35 -20.69
C SER A 95 -7.04 8.91 -19.84
N GLU A 96 -6.75 9.80 -18.90
CA GLU A 96 -7.79 10.44 -18.07
C GLU A 96 -8.83 11.18 -18.92
N GLU A 97 -8.36 11.89 -19.96
CA GLU A 97 -9.21 12.62 -20.91
C GLU A 97 -10.17 11.66 -21.61
N GLU A 98 -9.66 10.58 -22.19
CA GLU A 98 -10.45 9.54 -22.86
C GLU A 98 -11.46 8.88 -21.91
N GLN A 99 -11.05 8.57 -20.68
CA GLN A 99 -11.90 7.97 -19.67
C GLN A 99 -13.03 8.91 -19.24
N SER A 100 -12.73 10.22 -19.09
CA SER A 100 -13.72 11.22 -18.72
C SER A 100 -14.79 11.41 -19.79
N VAL A 101 -14.39 11.40 -21.08
CA VAL A 101 -15.32 11.50 -22.21
C VAL A 101 -16.22 10.27 -22.29
N ALA A 102 -15.64 9.07 -22.21
CA ALA A 102 -16.41 7.83 -22.24
C ALA A 102 -17.38 7.70 -21.06
N MET A 103 -17.00 8.19 -19.87
CA MET A 103 -17.90 8.25 -18.71
C MET A 103 -19.03 9.27 -18.91
N ALA A 104 -18.74 10.44 -19.49
CA ALA A 104 -19.75 11.44 -19.78
C ALA A 104 -20.77 10.94 -20.81
N GLU A 105 -20.31 10.28 -21.88
CA GLU A 105 -21.16 9.63 -22.87
C GLU A 105 -22.03 8.53 -22.23
N PHE A 106 -21.45 7.66 -21.40
CA PHE A 106 -22.20 6.64 -20.67
C PHE A 106 -23.34 7.24 -19.84
N LEU A 107 -23.06 8.31 -19.11
CA LEU A 107 -24.06 8.98 -18.26
C LEU A 107 -25.16 9.64 -19.10
N LEU A 108 -24.84 10.22 -20.26
CA LEU A 108 -25.84 10.80 -21.17
C LEU A 108 -26.74 9.74 -21.82
N ASP A 109 -26.23 8.52 -22.04
CA ASP A 109 -27.03 7.42 -22.60
C ASP A 109 -27.97 6.75 -21.57
N HIS A 110 -27.68 6.91 -20.27
CA HIS A 110 -28.36 6.19 -19.17
C HIS A 110 -29.19 7.07 -18.23
N PHE A 111 -29.30 8.37 -18.51
CA PHE A 111 -30.13 9.34 -17.80
C PHE A 111 -30.93 10.19 -18.78
#